data_AF-A0A1I1EG95-F1
#
_entry.id   AF-A0A1I1EG95-F1
#
_cell.length_a   1.000
_cell.length_b   1.000
_cell.length_c   1.000
_cell.angle_alpha   90.00
_cell.angle_beta   90.00
_cell.angle_gamma   90.00
#
_symmetry.space_group_name_H-M   'P 1'
#
loop_
_entity.id
_entity.type
_entity.pdbx_description
1 polymer ?
#
loop_
_entity_poly.entity_id
_entity_poly.type
_entity_poly.pdbx_seq_one_letter_code
_entity_poly.pdbx_strand_id
1 'polypeptide(L)'
;MKVSSSKALELGEQFLGKGYKELVHGSSRYVSADVTRVFRMGVSDITGAHGGGPHVNFETLIPNPAKPSKMMVDNNLHIYLTD
;
A
#
# COMPACT_ATOMS: atom_id res chain seq x y z
N MET A 1 10.38 -0.88 -10.21
CA MET A 1 9.80 -1.96 -11.05
C MET A 1 8.57 -1.40 -11.75
N LYS A 2 8.23 -1.89 -12.95
CA LYS A 2 6.98 -1.55 -13.66
C LYS A 2 6.20 -2.84 -13.94
N VAL A 3 4.89 -2.86 -13.70
CA VAL A 3 4.00 -4.00 -13.93
C VAL A 3 2.61 -3.53 -14.37
N SER A 4 1.78 -4.44 -14.88
CA SER A 4 0.37 -4.13 -15.16
C SER A 4 -0.43 -3.90 -13.88
N SER A 5 -1.57 -3.20 -14.01
CA SER A 5 -2.49 -2.95 -12.91
C SER A 5 -2.96 -4.25 -12.26
N SER A 6 -3.35 -5.25 -13.06
CA SER A 6 -3.73 -6.57 -12.53
C SER A 6 -2.60 -7.25 -11.77
N LYS A 7 -1.35 -7.16 -12.26
CA LYS A 7 -0.22 -7.77 -11.59
C LYS A 7 0.11 -7.07 -10.27
N ALA A 8 -0.02 -5.76 -10.23
CA ALA A 8 0.15 -4.98 -9.01
C ALA A 8 -0.87 -5.40 -7.93
N LEU A 9 -2.12 -5.65 -8.31
CA LEU A 9 -3.16 -6.14 -7.40
C LEU A 9 -2.84 -7.55 -6.87
N GLU A 10 -2.45 -8.49 -7.73
CA GLU A 10 -2.01 -9.83 -7.30
C GLU A 10 -0.88 -9.77 -6.27
N LEU A 11 0.14 -8.93 -6.54
CA LEU A 11 1.25 -8.73 -5.62
C LEU A 11 0.78 -8.09 -4.31
N GLY A 12 -0.16 -7.15 -4.37
CA GLY A 12 -0.78 -6.52 -3.20
C GLY A 12 -1.47 -7.54 -2.30
N GLU A 13 -2.29 -8.43 -2.88
CA GLU A 13 -2.97 -9.50 -2.13
C GLU A 13 -1.99 -10.47 -1.48
N GLN A 14 -0.96 -10.90 -2.23
CA GLN A 14 0.11 -11.77 -1.70
C GLN A 14 0.88 -11.09 -0.58
N PHE A 15 1.22 -9.81 -0.76
CA PHE A 15 1.97 -9.03 0.21
C PHE A 15 1.19 -8.84 1.51
N LEU A 16 -0.12 -8.56 1.43
CA LEU A 16 -0.96 -8.39 2.61
C LEU A 16 -1.27 -9.71 3.31
N GLY A 17 -1.40 -10.80 2.54
CA GLY A 17 -1.77 -12.12 3.03
C GLY A 17 -3.23 -12.22 3.49
N LYS A 18 -3.65 -13.42 3.87
CA LYS A 18 -5.04 -13.71 4.25
C LYS A 18 -5.51 -12.84 5.42
N GLY A 19 -6.76 -12.36 5.34
CA GLY A 19 -7.40 -11.61 6.42
C GLY A 19 -7.06 -10.13 6.45
N TYR A 20 -6.44 -9.61 5.39
CA TYR A 20 -6.31 -8.17 5.20
C TYR A 20 -7.67 -7.50 5.12
N LYS A 21 -7.70 -6.22 5.46
CA LYS A 21 -8.91 -5.40 5.39
C LYS A 21 -8.62 -3.99 4.95
N GLU A 22 -9.62 -3.37 4.34
CA GLU A 22 -9.65 -1.91 4.19
C GLU A 22 -10.08 -1.31 5.54
N LEU A 23 -9.22 -0.49 6.17
CA LEU A 23 -9.53 0.02 7.52
C LEU A 23 -10.71 1.01 7.51
N VAL A 24 -10.82 1.79 6.44
CA VAL A 24 -11.92 2.71 6.19
C VAL A 24 -12.41 2.40 4.79
N HIS A 25 -13.69 2.07 4.66
CA HIS A 25 -14.27 1.72 3.37
C HIS A 25 -14.08 2.85 2.35
N GLY A 26 -13.54 2.55 1.17
CA GLY A 26 -13.26 3.53 0.12
C GLY A 26 -12.02 4.39 0.35
N SER A 27 -11.13 4.02 1.29
CA SER A 27 -9.84 4.69 1.49
C SER A 27 -8.75 4.24 0.54
N SER A 28 -8.97 3.13 -0.18
CA SER A 28 -7.96 2.49 -1.03
C SER A 28 -6.69 2.11 -0.27
N ARG A 29 -6.80 1.91 1.05
CA ARG A 29 -5.71 1.57 1.96
C ARG A 29 -6.03 0.27 2.69
N TYR A 30 -5.37 -0.79 2.26
CA TYR A 30 -5.57 -2.15 2.74
C TYR A 30 -4.42 -2.55 3.66
N VAL A 31 -4.74 -3.20 4.77
CA VAL A 31 -3.79 -3.48 5.85
C VAL A 31 -3.81 -4.96 6.19
N SER A 32 -2.64 -5.55 6.37
CA SER A 32 -2.49 -6.95 6.76
C SER A 32 -3.11 -7.23 8.13
N ALA A 33 -3.45 -8.49 8.40
CA ALA A 33 -4.09 -8.89 9.65
C ALA A 33 -3.24 -8.59 10.90
N ASP A 34 -1.92 -8.66 10.77
CA ASP A 34 -0.92 -8.34 11.80
C ASP A 34 -0.55 -6.85 11.86
N VAL A 35 -1.15 -6.00 11.01
CA VAL A 35 -0.96 -4.55 11.01
C VAL A 35 0.50 -4.12 10.74
N THR A 36 1.26 -4.95 10.04
CA THR A 36 2.67 -4.69 9.69
C THR A 36 2.86 -4.25 8.24
N ARG A 37 1.86 -4.41 7.38
CA ARG A 37 1.95 -4.16 5.93
C ARG A 37 0.73 -3.42 5.41
N VAL A 38 0.95 -2.57 4.41
CA VAL A 38 -0.08 -1.79 3.74
C VAL A 38 0.10 -1.85 2.24
N PHE A 39 -0.99 -2.10 1.53
CA PHE A 39 -1.10 -1.85 0.10
C PHE A 39 -2.01 -0.64 -0.10
N ARG A 40 -1.52 0.39 -0.78
CA ARG A 40 -2.27 1.62 -1.02
C ARG A 40 -2.28 1.99 -2.50
N MET A 41 -3.47 2.38 -2.97
CA MET A 41 -3.76 2.72 -4.36
C MET A 41 -4.80 3.84 -4.43
N GLY A 42 -4.52 4.96 -3.78
CA GLY A 42 -5.37 6.14 -3.82
C GLY A 42 -5.41 6.76 -5.21
N VAL A 43 -6.40 7.62 -5.46
CA VAL A 43 -6.61 8.29 -6.75
C VAL A 43 -5.35 9.02 -7.23
N SER A 44 -4.64 9.72 -6.34
CA SER A 44 -3.41 10.44 -6.69
C SER A 44 -2.23 9.52 -7.00
N ASP A 45 -2.22 8.29 -6.47
CA ASP A 45 -1.21 7.27 -6.73
C ASP A 45 -1.43 6.70 -8.15
N ILE A 46 -2.65 6.19 -8.42
CA ILE A 46 -2.97 5.49 -9.68
C ILE A 46 -3.08 6.43 -10.88
N THR A 47 -3.38 7.72 -10.67
CA THR A 47 -3.33 8.72 -11.75
C THR A 47 -1.92 9.25 -11.99
N GLY A 48 -0.98 8.97 -11.08
CA GLY A 48 0.36 9.53 -11.14
C GLY A 48 0.41 11.04 -10.93
N ALA A 49 -0.59 11.62 -10.27
CA ALA A 49 -0.60 13.03 -9.89
C ALA A 49 0.59 13.43 -9.01
N HIS A 50 1.31 12.44 -8.46
CA HIS A 50 2.62 12.58 -7.88
C HIS A 50 3.52 11.35 -8.17
N GLY A 51 4.76 11.39 -7.70
CA GLY A 51 5.62 10.20 -7.64
C GLY A 51 6.22 9.76 -8.98
N GLY A 52 6.13 10.54 -10.05
CA GLY A 52 6.77 10.24 -11.34
C GLY A 52 5.96 9.33 -12.28
N GLY A 53 4.68 9.09 -11.97
CA GLY A 53 3.73 8.37 -12.81
C GLY A 53 2.75 7.50 -12.00
N PRO A 54 1.75 6.89 -12.66
CA PRO A 54 0.83 5.93 -12.06
C PRO A 54 1.55 4.84 -11.27
N HIS A 55 1.20 4.64 -10.00
CA HIS A 55 1.83 3.64 -9.14
C HIS A 55 0.91 3.19 -8.01
N VAL A 56 1.36 2.16 -7.30
CA VAL A 56 0.83 1.70 -6.01
C VAL A 56 1.94 1.62 -4.97
N ASN A 57 1.57 1.65 -3.69
CA ASN A 57 2.49 1.65 -2.57
C ASN A 57 2.43 0.34 -1.80
N PHE A 58 3.60 -0.20 -1.51
CA PHE A 58 3.82 -1.32 -0.61
C PHE A 58 4.57 -0.81 0.62
N GLU A 59 3.84 -0.56 1.70
CA GLU A 59 4.40 0.02 2.92
C GLU A 59 4.58 -1.06 3.98
N THR A 60 5.68 -1.01 4.72
CA THR A 60 5.86 -1.74 5.98
C THR A 60 5.71 -0.79 7.16
N LEU A 61 5.23 -1.33 8.27
CA LEU A 61 4.85 -0.58 9.45
C LEU A 61 5.60 -1.07 10.69
N ILE A 62 6.04 -0.13 11.51
CA ILE A 62 6.63 -0.38 12.84
C ILE A 62 5.91 0.45 13.91
N PRO A 63 6.01 0.07 15.20
CA PRO A 63 5.50 0.90 16.29
C PRO A 63 6.10 2.31 16.26
N ASN A 64 5.26 3.33 16.42
CA ASN A 64 5.73 4.71 16.43
C ASN A 64 6.25 5.08 17.83
N PRO A 65 7.55 5.36 18.02
CA PRO A 65 8.09 5.70 19.34
C PRO A 65 7.55 7.02 19.89
N ALA A 66 7.15 7.95 19.01
CA ALA A 66 6.54 9.23 19.42
C ALA A 66 5.03 9.11 19.69
N LYS A 67 4.38 8.03 19.24
CA LYS A 67 2.94 7.77 19.42
C LYS A 67 2.71 6.28 19.68
N PRO A 68 2.94 5.79 20.92
CA PRO A 68 3.02 4.35 21.21
C PRO A 68 1.78 3.51 20.86
N SER A 69 0.61 4.14 20.69
CA SER A 69 -0.63 3.48 20.25
C SER A 69 -0.83 3.46 18.73
N LYS A 70 0.15 3.93 17.95
CA LYS A 70 0.07 4.03 16.49
C LYS A 70 1.26 3.35 15.83
N MET A 71 1.00 2.79 14.66
CA MET A 71 2.04 2.35 13.74
C MET A 71 2.51 3.54 12.89
N MET A 72 3.74 3.50 12.40
CA MET A 72 4.29 4.41 11.41
C MET A 72 4.87 3.62 10.24
N VAL A 73 4.91 4.23 9.06
CA VAL A 73 5.61 3.69 7.89
C VAL A 73 7.12 3.73 8.15
N ASP A 74 7.80 2.61 7.97
CA ASP A 74 9.27 2.54 7.99
C ASP A 74 9.87 2.47 6.57
N ASN A 75 9.15 1.86 5.64
CA ASN A 75 9.54 1.73 4.25
C ASN A 75 8.30 1.80 3.34
N ASN A 76 8.49 2.32 2.13
CA ASN A 76 7.45 2.48 1.13
C ASN A 76 8.01 2.23 -0.27
N LEU A 77 7.75 1.03 -0.79
CA LEU A 77 8.14 0.66 -2.15
C LEU A 77 7.06 1.09 -3.15
N HIS A 78 7.49 1.85 -4.16
CA HIS A 78 6.63 2.31 -5.25
C HIS A 78 6.74 1.34 -6.43
N ILE A 79 5.61 0.79 -6.86
CA ILE A 79 5.51 -0.07 -8.03
C ILE A 79 4.70 0.66 -9.09
N TYR A 80 5.35 1.02 -10.18
CA TYR A 80 4.74 1.81 -11.26
C TYR A 80 3.89 0.93 -12.18
N LEU A 81 2.80 1.51 -12.67
CA LEU A 81 1.82 0.84 -13.52
C LEU A 81 2.14 1.09 -15.00
N THR A 82 1.84 0.11 -15.85
CA THR A 82 2.03 0.19 -17.30
C THR A 82 0.74 0.40 -18.09
N ASP A 83 -0.42 0.20 -17.46
CA ASP A 83 -1.76 0.22 -18.03
C ASP A 83 -2.80 0.69 -17.01
#